data_AF-A0AAD5P384-F1
#
_entry.id   AF-A0AAD5P384-F1
#
_cell.length_a   1.000
_cell.length_b   1.000
_cell.length_c   1.000
_cell.angle_alpha   90.00
_cell.angle_beta   90.00
_cell.angle_gamma   90.00
#
_symmetry.space_group_name_H-M   'P 1'
#
loop_
_entity.id
_entity.type
_entity.pdbx_description
1 polymer ?
#
loop_
_entity_poly.entity_id
_entity_poly.type
_entity_poly.pdbx_seq_one_letter_code
_entity_poly.pdbx_strand_id
1 'polypeptide(L)'
;MNERKTIDLEQGWEFMQKGITKLKNILEGLPEPLFSSEDYMMLYETIYNMCTQKPPHDYSQQLYEKYRESIEEYITSTVLPSIREKHDEFMLRELVKRWANHKVMVRWLSRFFHYLDRTFIPRRSLPPLNEVGMTFFRDLVYLELNGKVRDVVISLIDQEREGEQIDRALLKNVLDIFVEIGMGQMDHYENDFEDAMLKDTAAYYSRKASNWILEDSCPDYLLIAEECLTWEKDRVAHYLHSSSEPKLLEKVQHELLSVYANQLIEKEHSGCLALLRADKVEDLSRMFKLFSKIPIGLDPISSISMQRVIAEVTALVKQAEDAASNKKAEKRDVVGLQEQVFVRKVIELHDKYLAYVNDCFQNHTLFHKSLKEAFEVFCNKGVAGSSSAELLATFCDNILKKGGSEKLSDEAIEETLEKVVKLFAYISDTDLFTEFYRKKLARRLLFDKSANDDHERSILTKLKKQCGGQFTSKMERMVTDLTLARENQTSFEEYLSNNSNANPGIDLTVTGLTTGFWPSYKSFDLNLPAEMV
;
A
#
# COMPACT_ATOMS: atom_id res chain seq x y z
N MET A 1 -23.29 56.29 54.39
CA MET A 1 -23.54 54.85 54.17
C MET A 1 -24.90 54.74 53.48
N ASN A 2 -24.93 54.59 52.16
CA ASN A 2 -26.19 54.31 51.47
C ASN A 2 -26.57 52.87 51.81
N GLU A 3 -27.62 52.68 52.60
CA GLU A 3 -28.27 51.38 52.74
C GLU A 3 -28.69 50.93 51.34
N ARG A 4 -28.01 49.92 50.80
CA ARG A 4 -28.49 49.23 49.59
C ARG A 4 -29.85 48.64 49.96
N LYS A 5 -30.92 49.08 49.27
CA LYS A 5 -32.25 48.48 49.41
C LYS A 5 -32.15 46.98 49.16
N THR A 6 -32.70 46.18 50.07
CA THR A 6 -32.89 44.75 49.86
C THR A 6 -33.87 44.55 48.70
N ILE A 7 -33.50 43.72 47.74
CA ILE A 7 -34.34 43.25 46.64
C ILE A 7 -34.91 41.91 47.07
N ASP A 8 -36.23 41.80 47.16
CA ASP A 8 -36.91 40.53 47.43
C ASP A 8 -36.77 39.58 46.23
N LEU A 9 -36.76 38.27 46.50
CA LEU A 9 -36.57 37.23 45.47
C LEU A 9 -37.56 37.38 44.31
N GLU A 10 -38.85 37.54 44.60
CA GLU A 10 -39.91 37.63 43.59
C GLU A 10 -39.72 38.87 42.71
N GLN A 11 -39.45 40.03 43.34
CA GLN A 11 -39.25 41.29 42.61
C GLN A 11 -38.03 41.24 41.70
N GLY A 12 -36.91 40.73 42.20
CA GLY A 12 -35.69 40.56 41.41
C GLY A 12 -35.88 39.54 40.29
N TRP A 13 -36.59 38.45 40.58
CA TRP A 13 -36.87 37.41 39.60
C TRP A 13 -37.82 37.87 38.49
N GLU A 14 -38.87 38.64 38.77
CA GLU A 14 -39.73 39.22 37.74
C GLU A 14 -38.95 40.09 36.75
N PHE A 15 -37.97 40.86 37.25
CA PHE A 15 -37.09 41.64 36.38
C PHE A 15 -36.20 40.75 35.51
N MET A 16 -35.59 39.72 36.11
CA MET A 16 -34.79 38.74 35.38
C MET A 16 -35.62 38.00 34.33
N GLN A 17 -36.85 37.61 34.66
CA GLN A 17 -37.75 36.89 33.76
C GLN A 17 -38.12 37.74 32.53
N LYS A 18 -38.27 39.06 32.67
CA LYS A 18 -38.42 39.96 31.51
C LYS A 18 -37.20 39.92 30.60
N GLY A 19 -35.99 39.93 31.16
CA GLY A 19 -34.75 39.76 30.41
C GLY A 19 -34.66 38.39 29.73
N ILE A 20 -35.06 37.31 30.40
CA ILE A 20 -35.07 35.95 29.85
C ILE A 20 -36.10 35.85 28.71
N THR A 21 -37.29 36.39 28.88
CA THR A 21 -38.31 36.44 27.82
C THR A 21 -37.87 37.26 26.62
N LYS A 22 -37.22 38.42 26.84
CA LYS A 22 -36.58 39.20 25.77
C LYS A 22 -35.57 38.34 25.00
N LEU A 23 -34.73 37.58 25.70
CA LEU A 23 -33.78 36.67 25.05
C LEU A 23 -34.49 35.55 24.27
N LYS A 24 -35.52 34.91 24.83
CA LYS A 24 -36.34 33.90 24.15
C LYS A 24 -36.92 34.48 22.84
N ASN A 25 -37.51 35.68 22.89
CA ASN A 25 -38.06 36.37 21.71
C ASN A 25 -37.02 36.60 20.61
N ILE A 26 -35.82 37.07 20.98
CA ILE A 26 -34.70 37.27 20.03
C ILE A 26 -34.31 35.95 19.35
N LEU A 27 -34.20 34.86 20.13
CA LEU A 27 -33.83 33.54 19.61
C LEU A 27 -34.90 32.95 18.69
N GLU A 28 -36.18 33.22 18.96
CA GLU A 28 -37.31 32.81 18.11
C GLU A 28 -37.50 33.73 16.89
N GLY A 29 -36.73 34.82 16.77
CA GLY A 29 -36.81 35.76 15.65
C GLY A 29 -38.02 36.69 15.72
N LEU A 30 -38.61 36.87 16.91
CA LEU A 30 -39.67 37.84 17.15
C LEU A 30 -39.10 39.28 17.17
N PRO A 31 -39.89 40.30 16.81
CA PRO A 31 -39.42 41.69 16.74
C PRO A 31 -39.10 42.22 18.15
N GLU A 32 -37.83 42.14 18.52
CA GLU A 32 -37.31 42.53 19.84
C GLU A 32 -35.94 43.21 19.67
N PRO A 33 -35.67 44.34 20.35
CA PRO A 33 -34.36 44.98 20.30
C PRO A 33 -33.27 44.09 20.90
N LEU A 34 -32.07 44.11 20.30
CA LEU A 34 -30.89 43.44 20.86
C LEU A 34 -30.56 44.01 22.26
N PHE A 35 -29.87 43.20 23.07
CA PHE A 35 -29.40 43.64 24.38
C PHE A 35 -28.38 44.79 24.25
N SER A 36 -28.69 45.92 24.86
CA SER A 36 -27.75 47.03 25.04
C SER A 36 -26.76 46.72 26.18
N SER A 37 -25.66 47.48 26.27
CA SER A 37 -24.77 47.41 27.42
C SER A 37 -25.48 47.76 28.73
N GLU A 38 -26.45 48.68 28.67
CA GLU A 38 -27.28 49.06 29.82
C GLU A 38 -28.19 47.89 30.25
N ASP A 39 -28.86 47.22 29.31
CA ASP A 39 -29.69 46.05 29.62
C ASP A 39 -28.89 44.95 30.32
N TYR A 40 -27.69 44.67 29.78
CA TYR A 40 -26.78 43.69 30.37
C TYR A 40 -26.35 44.10 31.78
N MET A 41 -25.93 45.35 31.97
CA MET A 41 -25.53 45.85 33.28
C MET A 41 -26.66 45.75 34.29
N MET A 42 -27.89 46.13 33.93
CA MET A 42 -29.03 46.06 34.85
C MET A 42 -29.34 44.61 35.28
N LEU A 43 -29.33 43.66 34.34
CA LEU A 43 -29.60 42.24 34.63
C LEU A 43 -28.48 41.64 35.49
N TYR A 44 -27.21 41.92 35.16
CA TYR A 44 -26.07 41.47 35.94
C TYR A 44 -26.04 42.09 37.35
N GLU A 45 -26.27 43.41 37.47
CA GLU A 45 -26.30 44.11 38.76
C GLU A 45 -27.43 43.60 39.65
N THR A 46 -28.58 43.25 39.06
CA THR A 46 -29.70 42.64 39.81
C THR A 46 -29.26 41.32 40.44
N ILE A 47 -28.67 40.40 39.66
CA ILE A 47 -28.13 39.13 40.20
C ILE A 47 -27.04 39.40 41.24
N TYR A 48 -26.09 40.29 40.95
CA TYR A 48 -25.01 40.64 41.86
C TYR A 48 -25.54 41.17 43.22
N ASN A 49 -26.53 42.07 43.19
CA ASN A 49 -27.12 42.63 44.39
C ASN A 49 -27.86 41.55 45.20
N MET A 50 -28.66 40.70 44.54
CA MET A 50 -29.38 39.60 45.20
C MET A 50 -28.44 38.56 45.81
N CYS A 51 -27.26 38.34 45.24
CA CYS A 51 -26.23 37.42 45.78
C CYS A 51 -25.32 38.06 46.84
N THR A 52 -25.30 39.39 46.99
CA THR A 52 -24.45 40.10 47.98
C THR A 52 -25.21 40.65 49.18
N GLN A 53 -26.52 40.42 49.23
CA GLN A 53 -27.38 40.73 50.37
C GLN A 53 -26.99 39.94 51.62
N LYS A 54 -27.22 40.53 52.80
CA LYS A 54 -26.96 39.86 54.08
C LYS A 54 -28.00 38.76 54.34
N PRO A 55 -27.62 37.65 55.00
CA PRO A 55 -28.58 36.64 55.46
C PRO A 55 -29.72 37.28 56.27
N PRO A 56 -30.99 36.88 56.08
CA PRO A 56 -31.48 35.71 55.33
C PRO A 56 -31.74 35.95 53.82
N HIS A 57 -31.40 37.11 53.27
CA HIS A 57 -31.76 37.51 51.90
C HIS A 57 -30.65 37.21 50.86
N ASP A 58 -29.72 36.30 51.16
CA ASP A 58 -28.76 35.77 50.18
C ASP A 58 -29.48 34.70 49.34
N TYR A 59 -29.76 35.05 48.10
CA TYR A 59 -30.54 34.20 47.19
C TYR A 59 -29.67 33.40 46.22
N SER A 60 -28.36 33.28 46.46
CA SER A 60 -27.42 32.64 45.52
C SER A 60 -27.83 31.22 45.13
N GLN A 61 -28.29 30.41 46.09
CA GLN A 61 -28.75 29.05 45.84
C GLN A 61 -30.06 29.01 45.03
N GLN A 62 -31.00 29.91 45.34
CA GLN A 62 -32.29 29.98 44.66
C GLN A 62 -32.12 30.48 43.23
N LEU A 63 -31.22 31.44 43.00
CA LEU A 63 -30.90 31.95 41.67
C LEU A 63 -30.20 30.91 40.79
N TYR A 64 -29.37 30.04 41.38
CA TYR A 64 -28.82 28.88 40.67
C TYR A 64 -29.92 27.91 40.22
N GLU A 65 -30.89 27.61 41.08
CA GLU A 65 -32.03 26.76 40.68
C GLU A 65 -32.92 27.44 39.65
N LYS A 66 -33.17 28.74 39.79
CA LYS A 66 -33.94 29.52 38.81
C LYS A 66 -33.28 29.59 37.43
N TYR A 67 -31.95 29.61 37.36
CA TYR A 67 -31.22 29.45 36.11
C TYR A 67 -31.54 28.10 35.45
N ARG A 68 -31.51 27.01 36.23
CA ARG A 68 -31.82 25.64 35.76
C ARG A 68 -33.26 25.54 35.26
N GLU A 69 -34.23 25.98 36.07
CA GLU A 69 -35.65 26.03 35.70
C GLU A 69 -35.90 26.80 34.41
N SER A 70 -35.21 27.94 34.20
CA SER A 70 -35.40 28.78 33.01
C SER A 70 -34.94 28.11 31.72
N ILE A 71 -33.85 27.33 31.78
CA ILE A 71 -33.35 26.57 30.64
C ILE A 71 -34.24 25.37 30.36
N GLU A 72 -34.62 24.63 31.40
CA GLU A 72 -35.51 23.47 31.30
C GLU A 72 -36.89 23.87 30.72
N GLU A 73 -37.45 24.99 31.19
CA GLU A 73 -38.71 25.53 30.68
C GLU A 73 -38.58 25.89 29.19
N TYR A 74 -37.50 26.57 28.78
CA TYR A 74 -37.28 26.91 27.36
C TYR A 74 -37.22 25.65 26.48
N ILE A 75 -36.48 24.63 26.93
CA ILE A 75 -36.35 23.38 26.18
C ILE A 75 -37.70 22.67 26.06
N THR A 76 -38.41 22.52 27.18
CA THR A 76 -39.64 21.73 27.25
C THR A 76 -40.82 22.41 26.55
N SER A 77 -40.93 23.73 26.66
CA SER A 77 -42.05 24.49 26.10
C SER A 77 -41.87 24.87 24.63
N THR A 78 -40.62 25.06 24.18
CA THR A 78 -40.34 25.65 22.87
C THR A 78 -39.49 24.74 21.98
N VAL A 79 -38.34 24.28 22.47
CA VAL A 79 -37.37 23.53 21.65
C VAL A 79 -37.90 22.16 21.25
N LEU A 80 -38.29 21.34 22.23
CA LEU A 80 -38.75 19.97 21.98
C LEU A 80 -40.00 19.90 21.09
N PRO A 81 -41.08 20.68 21.35
CA PRO A 81 -42.24 20.68 20.47
C PRO A 81 -41.90 21.05 19.03
N SER A 82 -41.06 22.08 18.83
CA SER A 82 -40.66 22.55 17.49
C SER A 82 -39.94 21.48 16.67
N ILE A 83 -39.13 20.63 17.33
CA ILE A 83 -38.42 19.53 16.66
C ILE A 83 -39.36 18.35 16.40
N ARG A 84 -40.21 18.00 17.38
CA ARG A 84 -41.16 16.87 17.28
C ARG A 84 -42.21 17.04 16.18
N GLU A 85 -42.55 18.27 15.82
CA GLU A 85 -43.49 18.55 14.73
C GLU A 85 -42.87 18.30 13.33
N LYS A 86 -41.54 18.21 13.24
CA LYS A 86 -40.81 18.05 11.98
C LYS A 86 -40.26 16.64 11.84
N HIS A 87 -40.03 16.25 10.58
CA HIS A 87 -39.60 14.91 10.20
C HIS A 87 -38.43 15.00 9.22
N ASP A 88 -37.63 13.93 9.14
CA ASP A 88 -36.52 13.76 8.20
C ASP A 88 -35.58 14.98 8.15
N GLU A 89 -35.25 15.48 6.95
CA GLU A 89 -34.33 16.59 6.75
C GLU A 89 -34.80 17.89 7.42
N PHE A 90 -36.11 18.14 7.48
CA PHE A 90 -36.66 19.32 8.16
C PHE A 90 -36.46 19.25 9.67
N MET A 91 -36.52 18.04 10.26
CA MET A 91 -36.18 17.81 11.67
C MET A 91 -34.70 18.11 11.91
N LEU A 92 -33.81 17.66 11.02
CA LEU A 92 -32.37 17.94 11.13
C LEU A 92 -32.07 19.44 11.08
N ARG A 93 -32.66 20.16 10.11
CA ARG A 93 -32.51 21.62 9.99
C ARG A 93 -32.99 22.35 11.24
N GLU A 94 -34.11 21.90 11.81
CA GLU A 94 -34.62 22.47 13.05
C GLU A 94 -33.71 22.15 14.23
N LEU A 95 -33.22 20.91 14.37
CA LEU A 95 -32.28 20.54 15.43
C LEU A 95 -31.02 21.42 15.41
N VAL A 96 -30.42 21.62 14.23
CA VAL A 96 -29.24 22.49 14.07
C VAL A 96 -29.54 23.92 14.47
N LYS A 97 -30.68 24.48 14.02
CA LYS A 97 -31.12 25.82 14.43
C LYS A 97 -31.31 25.90 15.95
N ARG A 98 -31.97 24.92 16.55
CA ARG A 98 -32.25 24.88 17.99
C ARG A 98 -31.00 24.74 18.82
N TRP A 99 -30.03 23.95 18.36
CA TRP A 99 -28.73 23.84 19.01
C TRP A 99 -27.94 25.14 18.96
N ALA A 100 -27.90 25.81 17.80
CA ALA A 100 -27.26 27.12 17.68
C ALA A 100 -27.91 28.17 18.61
N ASN A 101 -29.24 28.21 18.65
CA ASN A 101 -29.99 29.09 19.56
C ASN A 101 -29.70 28.75 21.03
N HIS A 102 -29.64 27.47 21.38
CA HIS A 102 -29.34 27.03 22.74
C HIS A 102 -27.95 27.46 23.19
N LYS A 103 -26.93 27.35 22.34
CA LYS A 103 -25.58 27.87 22.63
C LYS A 103 -25.58 29.37 22.92
N VAL A 104 -26.41 30.15 22.21
CA VAL A 104 -26.57 31.59 22.47
C VAL A 104 -27.32 31.85 23.78
N MET A 105 -28.37 31.08 24.06
CA MET A 105 -29.12 31.12 25.32
C MET A 105 -28.21 30.90 26.53
N VAL A 106 -27.47 29.79 26.54
CA VAL A 106 -26.54 29.43 27.62
C VAL A 106 -25.46 30.50 27.79
N ARG A 107 -24.92 31.04 26.69
CA ARG A 107 -23.91 32.12 26.74
C ARG A 107 -24.44 33.38 27.41
N TRP A 108 -25.66 33.83 27.06
CA TRP A 108 -26.24 35.04 27.65
C TRP A 108 -26.66 34.84 29.09
N LEU A 109 -27.32 33.73 29.41
CA LEU A 109 -27.70 33.44 30.79
C LEU A 109 -26.46 33.27 31.68
N SER A 110 -25.42 32.57 31.24
CA SER A 110 -24.17 32.47 31.99
C SER A 110 -23.52 33.84 32.23
N ARG A 111 -23.70 34.81 31.31
CA ARG A 111 -23.22 36.19 31.50
C ARG A 111 -24.05 36.97 32.51
N PHE A 112 -25.38 36.85 32.49
CA PHE A 112 -26.25 37.52 33.47
C PHE A 112 -26.01 36.96 34.88
N PHE A 113 -25.79 35.66 35.00
CA PHE A 113 -25.58 34.96 36.27
C PHE A 113 -24.09 34.78 36.63
N HIS A 114 -23.18 35.44 35.91
CA HIS A 114 -21.72 35.22 36.02
C HIS A 114 -21.16 35.38 37.45
N TYR A 115 -21.81 36.19 38.29
CA TYR A 115 -21.40 36.32 39.68
C TYR A 115 -21.48 34.99 40.47
N LEU A 116 -22.45 34.12 40.14
CA LEU A 116 -22.60 32.79 40.75
C LEU A 116 -21.42 31.89 40.40
N ASP A 117 -21.00 31.86 39.13
CA ASP A 117 -19.82 31.11 38.66
C ASP A 117 -18.55 31.55 39.39
N ARG A 118 -18.40 32.85 39.67
CA ARG A 118 -17.20 33.38 40.32
C ARG A 118 -17.14 33.12 41.82
N THR A 119 -18.29 33.05 42.50
CA THR A 119 -18.34 33.10 43.98
C THR A 119 -19.07 31.93 44.62
N PHE A 120 -20.30 31.66 44.23
CA PHE A 120 -21.16 30.68 44.89
C PHE A 120 -20.82 29.24 44.46
N ILE A 121 -20.67 29.02 43.15
CA ILE A 121 -20.45 27.70 42.55
C ILE A 121 -19.14 27.05 43.05
N PRO A 122 -17.97 27.73 43.06
CA PRO A 122 -16.74 27.16 43.59
C PRO A 122 -16.80 26.85 45.08
N ARG A 123 -17.50 27.67 45.87
CA ARG A 123 -17.66 27.46 47.33
C ARG A 123 -18.51 26.23 47.66
N ARG A 124 -19.43 25.86 46.77
CA ARG A 124 -20.33 24.72 46.94
C ARG A 124 -19.91 23.48 46.14
N SER A 125 -18.84 23.57 45.34
CA SER A 125 -18.40 22.51 44.42
C SER A 125 -19.52 22.07 43.47
N LEU A 126 -20.29 23.03 42.96
CA LEU A 126 -21.33 22.78 41.95
C LEU A 126 -20.73 22.86 40.54
N PRO A 127 -21.39 22.27 39.53
CA PRO A 127 -20.98 22.43 38.14
C PRO A 127 -21.15 23.90 37.65
N PRO A 128 -20.27 24.41 36.78
CA PRO A 128 -20.39 25.74 36.18
C PRO A 128 -21.67 25.91 35.37
N LEU A 129 -22.20 27.13 35.30
CA LEU A 129 -23.46 27.42 34.61
C LEU A 129 -23.45 26.99 33.14
N ASN A 130 -22.33 27.20 32.45
CA ASN A 130 -22.18 26.80 31.06
C ASN A 130 -22.26 25.28 30.88
N GLU A 131 -21.61 24.52 31.76
CA GLU A 131 -21.68 23.04 31.74
C GLU A 131 -23.11 22.58 31.98
N VAL A 132 -23.76 23.09 33.03
CA VAL A 132 -25.16 22.79 33.35
C VAL A 132 -26.09 23.10 32.18
N GLY A 133 -25.94 24.28 31.57
CA GLY A 133 -26.74 24.70 30.43
C GLY A 133 -26.60 23.76 29.23
N MET A 134 -25.39 23.27 28.95
CA MET A 134 -25.14 22.31 27.87
C MET A 134 -25.72 20.92 28.22
N THR A 135 -25.58 20.47 29.47
CA THR A 135 -26.13 19.17 29.90
C THR A 135 -27.65 19.10 29.77
N PHE A 136 -28.39 20.21 29.95
CA PHE A 136 -29.83 20.22 29.75
C PHE A 136 -30.24 19.86 28.32
N PHE A 137 -29.55 20.37 27.31
CA PHE A 137 -29.85 20.01 25.92
C PHE A 137 -29.48 18.56 25.64
N ARG A 138 -28.36 18.08 26.20
CA ARG A 138 -27.99 16.67 26.10
C ARG A 138 -29.10 15.79 26.67
N ASP A 139 -29.49 16.04 27.92
CA ASP A 139 -30.34 15.14 28.69
C ASP A 139 -31.80 15.18 28.22
N LEU A 140 -32.29 16.35 27.80
CA LEU A 140 -33.70 16.54 27.40
C LEU A 140 -33.94 16.42 25.90
N VAL A 141 -33.00 16.86 25.05
CA VAL A 141 -33.19 16.91 23.59
C VAL A 141 -32.42 15.81 22.90
N TYR A 142 -31.11 15.74 23.12
CA TYR A 142 -30.24 14.80 22.41
C TYR A 142 -30.57 13.35 22.76
N LEU A 143 -30.66 12.99 24.04
CA LEU A 143 -30.96 11.61 24.44
C LEU A 143 -32.33 11.11 23.95
N GLU A 144 -33.29 12.00 23.75
CA GLU A 144 -34.59 11.63 23.18
C GLU A 144 -34.52 11.40 21.66
N LEU A 145 -33.73 12.22 20.96
CA LEU A 145 -33.78 12.32 19.50
C LEU A 145 -32.62 11.62 18.79
N ASN A 146 -31.52 11.28 19.48
CA ASN A 146 -30.28 10.79 18.87
C ASN A 146 -30.52 9.59 17.93
N GLY A 147 -31.38 8.64 18.31
CA GLY A 147 -31.71 7.48 17.50
C GLY A 147 -32.38 7.87 16.18
N LYS A 148 -33.42 8.71 16.23
CA LYS A 148 -34.12 9.18 15.02
C LYS A 148 -33.20 10.01 14.13
N VAL A 149 -32.42 10.91 14.73
CA VAL A 149 -31.47 11.77 14.01
C VAL A 149 -30.44 10.93 13.28
N ARG A 150 -29.85 9.95 13.98
CA ARG A 150 -28.90 9.00 13.40
C ARG A 150 -29.50 8.23 12.24
N ASP A 151 -30.70 7.68 12.39
CA ASP A 151 -31.33 6.87 11.35
C ASP A 151 -31.60 7.72 10.08
N VAL A 152 -32.00 8.98 10.24
CA VAL A 152 -32.15 9.93 9.11
C VAL A 152 -30.79 10.27 8.48
N VAL A 153 -29.75 10.51 9.28
CA VAL A 153 -28.40 10.81 8.76
C VAL A 153 -27.84 9.62 7.97
N ILE A 154 -27.98 8.39 8.48
CA ILE A 154 -27.55 7.18 7.78
C ILE A 154 -28.32 7.02 6.45
N SER A 155 -29.64 7.25 6.47
CA SER A 155 -30.45 7.24 5.24
C SER A 155 -29.95 8.25 4.19
N LEU A 156 -29.58 9.47 4.61
CA LEU A 156 -29.00 10.48 3.69
C LEU A 156 -27.63 10.05 3.14
N ILE A 157 -26.80 9.38 3.95
CA ILE A 157 -25.51 8.83 3.49
C ILE A 157 -25.76 7.76 2.41
N ASP A 158 -26.74 6.89 2.61
CA ASP A 158 -27.09 5.85 1.64
C ASP A 158 -27.68 6.42 0.35
N GLN A 159 -28.51 7.46 0.44
CA GLN A 159 -28.98 8.19 -0.74
C GLN A 159 -27.83 8.77 -1.55
N GLU A 160 -26.83 9.36 -0.88
CA GLU A 160 -25.63 9.86 -1.56
C GLU A 160 -24.78 8.72 -2.17
N ARG A 161 -24.76 7.51 -1.57
CA ARG A 161 -24.13 6.33 -2.16
C ARG A 161 -24.79 5.87 -3.45
N GLU A 162 -26.11 6.03 -3.57
CA GLU A 162 -26.85 5.77 -4.80
C GLU A 162 -26.80 6.96 -5.80
N GLY A 163 -26.07 8.03 -5.48
CA GLY A 163 -25.85 9.18 -6.36
C GLY A 163 -26.85 10.32 -6.23
N GLU A 164 -27.70 10.31 -5.20
CA GLU A 164 -28.61 11.42 -4.91
C GLU A 164 -27.86 12.63 -4.34
N GLN A 165 -28.38 13.83 -4.60
CA GLN A 165 -27.83 15.06 -4.04
C GLN A 165 -28.36 15.30 -2.63
N ILE A 166 -27.44 15.46 -1.67
CA ILE A 166 -27.77 15.77 -0.27
C ILE A 166 -27.17 17.10 0.17
N ASP A 167 -27.74 17.70 1.22
CA ASP A 167 -27.15 18.86 1.88
C ASP A 167 -25.99 18.43 2.81
N ARG A 168 -24.78 18.31 2.24
CA ARG A 168 -23.56 17.93 2.98
C ARG A 168 -23.26 18.88 4.15
N ALA A 169 -23.60 20.17 4.02
CA ALA A 169 -23.39 21.15 5.08
C ALA A 169 -24.33 20.88 6.26
N LEU A 170 -25.58 20.50 5.98
CA LEU A 170 -26.51 20.05 7.02
C LEU A 170 -26.00 18.81 7.75
N LEU A 171 -25.57 17.76 7.03
CA LEU A 171 -25.02 16.56 7.66
C LEU A 171 -23.84 16.91 8.57
N LYS A 172 -22.91 17.72 8.07
CA LYS A 172 -21.77 18.18 8.86
C LYS A 172 -22.22 18.87 10.15
N ASN A 173 -23.14 19.82 10.03
CA ASN A 173 -23.64 20.57 11.18
C ASN A 173 -24.36 19.66 12.20
N VAL A 174 -25.09 18.64 11.75
CA VAL A 174 -25.76 17.66 12.64
C VAL A 174 -24.72 16.79 13.34
N LEU A 175 -23.73 16.28 12.62
CA LEU A 175 -22.67 15.43 13.18
C LEU A 175 -21.76 16.19 14.15
N ASP A 176 -21.52 17.47 13.90
CA ASP A 176 -20.84 18.35 14.83
C ASP A 176 -21.61 18.46 16.18
N ILE A 177 -22.94 18.27 16.21
CA ILE A 177 -23.72 18.19 17.47
C ILE A 177 -23.34 16.95 18.28
N PHE A 178 -23.22 15.78 17.65
CA PHE A 178 -22.81 14.55 18.33
C PHE A 178 -21.43 14.69 19.00
N VAL A 179 -20.53 15.45 18.36
CA VAL A 179 -19.20 15.76 18.90
C VAL A 179 -19.28 16.81 20.02
N GLU A 180 -19.97 17.93 19.79
CA GLU A 180 -20.05 19.04 20.75
C GLU A 180 -20.78 18.66 22.05
N ILE A 181 -21.77 17.76 21.98
CA ILE A 181 -22.54 17.28 23.14
C ILE A 181 -21.68 16.47 24.11
N GLY A 182 -20.62 15.82 23.63
CA GLY A 182 -19.64 15.13 24.47
C GLY A 182 -18.74 16.05 25.29
N MET A 183 -18.82 17.38 25.10
CA MET A 183 -18.08 18.37 25.89
C MET A 183 -16.57 18.05 26.01
N GLY A 184 -15.97 17.56 24.94
CA GLY A 184 -14.57 17.15 24.87
C GLY A 184 -14.33 15.63 24.84
N GLN A 185 -15.37 14.82 25.02
CA GLN A 185 -15.37 13.36 24.82
C GLN A 185 -16.02 13.01 23.48
N MET A 186 -15.56 11.94 22.83
CA MET A 186 -16.09 11.46 21.55
C MET A 186 -17.18 10.39 21.70
N ASP A 187 -17.47 9.96 22.94
CA ASP A 187 -18.31 8.80 23.24
C ASP A 187 -19.70 8.89 22.60
N HIS A 188 -20.30 10.07 22.52
CA HIS A 188 -21.59 10.26 21.85
C HIS A 188 -21.51 10.11 20.34
N TYR A 189 -20.47 10.67 19.71
CA TYR A 189 -20.24 10.46 18.28
C TYR A 189 -19.93 8.99 17.97
N GLU A 190 -19.04 8.37 18.74
CA GLU A 190 -18.61 6.98 18.50
C GLU A 190 -19.74 5.97 18.77
N ASN A 191 -20.35 6.02 19.96
CA ASN A 191 -21.32 5.00 20.37
C ASN A 191 -22.73 5.26 19.81
N ASP A 192 -23.18 6.53 19.77
CA ASP A 192 -24.55 6.82 19.37
C ASP A 192 -24.69 6.88 17.84
N PHE A 193 -23.64 7.25 17.09
CA PHE A 193 -23.68 7.39 15.62
C PHE A 193 -22.71 6.45 14.87
N GLU A 194 -21.40 6.58 15.10
CA GLU A 194 -20.36 5.94 14.28
C GLU A 194 -20.53 4.42 14.24
N ASP A 195 -20.77 3.79 15.38
CA ASP A 195 -21.01 2.35 15.50
C ASP A 195 -22.18 1.85 14.64
N ALA A 196 -23.26 2.62 14.56
CA ALA A 196 -24.41 2.27 13.73
C ALA A 196 -24.11 2.51 12.25
N MET A 197 -23.47 3.62 11.92
CA MET A 197 -23.06 3.96 10.55
C MET A 197 -22.09 2.92 9.99
N LEU A 198 -21.13 2.44 10.78
CA LEU A 198 -20.19 1.39 10.36
C LEU A 198 -20.89 0.05 10.11
N LYS A 199 -21.87 -0.32 10.95
CA LYS A 199 -22.67 -1.55 10.76
C LYS A 199 -23.53 -1.47 9.51
N ASP A 200 -24.19 -0.34 9.32
CA ASP A 200 -25.02 -0.08 8.16
C ASP A 200 -24.19 -0.08 6.86
N THR A 201 -23.04 0.61 6.87
CA THR A 201 -22.08 0.60 5.76
C THR A 201 -21.60 -0.81 5.41
N ALA A 202 -21.31 -1.64 6.41
CA ALA A 202 -20.94 -3.02 6.17
C ALA A 202 -22.08 -3.79 5.49
N ALA A 203 -23.32 -3.67 5.98
CA ALA A 203 -24.48 -4.31 5.36
C ALA A 203 -24.73 -3.81 3.93
N TYR A 204 -24.56 -2.51 3.67
CA TYR A 204 -24.69 -1.89 2.36
C TYR A 204 -23.71 -2.51 1.35
N TYR A 205 -22.41 -2.50 1.68
CA TYR A 205 -21.38 -3.01 0.77
C TYR A 205 -21.40 -4.53 0.65
N SER A 206 -21.77 -5.27 1.70
CA SER A 206 -21.96 -6.72 1.63
C SER A 206 -23.02 -7.08 0.57
N ARG A 207 -24.15 -6.37 0.57
CA ARG A 207 -25.23 -6.56 -0.43
C ARG A 207 -24.81 -6.16 -1.84
N LYS A 208 -24.06 -5.07 -2.01
CA LYS A 208 -23.57 -4.65 -3.33
C LYS A 208 -22.53 -5.64 -3.88
N ALA A 209 -21.57 -6.03 -3.04
CA ALA A 209 -20.52 -7.00 -3.40
C ALA A 209 -21.10 -8.35 -3.82
N SER A 210 -22.16 -8.84 -3.14
CA SER A 210 -22.80 -10.11 -3.51
C SER A 210 -23.41 -10.12 -4.91
N ASN A 211 -23.76 -8.95 -5.45
CA ASN A 211 -24.26 -8.82 -6.82
C ASN A 211 -23.10 -8.65 -7.81
N TRP A 212 -22.21 -7.69 -7.54
CA TRP A 212 -21.07 -7.37 -8.41
C TRP A 212 -20.13 -8.56 -8.63
N ILE A 213 -19.93 -9.41 -7.61
CA ILE A 213 -19.05 -10.59 -7.76
C ILE A 213 -19.56 -11.60 -8.80
N LEU A 214 -20.87 -11.65 -9.03
CA LEU A 214 -21.52 -12.53 -9.99
C LEU A 214 -21.57 -11.92 -11.38
N GLU A 215 -21.90 -10.64 -11.48
CA GLU A 215 -22.16 -9.93 -12.73
C GLU A 215 -20.88 -9.44 -13.41
N ASP A 216 -19.91 -8.93 -12.63
CA ASP A 216 -18.76 -8.22 -13.17
C ASP A 216 -17.53 -9.10 -13.37
N SER A 217 -16.66 -8.66 -14.28
CA SER A 217 -15.32 -9.21 -14.39
C SER A 217 -14.46 -8.78 -13.19
N CYS A 218 -13.40 -9.52 -12.86
CA CYS A 218 -12.53 -9.14 -11.75
C CYS A 218 -11.90 -7.73 -11.92
N PRO A 219 -11.38 -7.33 -13.10
CA PRO A 219 -10.93 -5.96 -13.32
C PRO A 219 -11.99 -4.88 -13.05
N ASP A 220 -13.20 -5.07 -13.57
CA ASP A 220 -14.30 -4.12 -13.41
C ASP A 220 -14.73 -4.02 -11.94
N TYR A 221 -14.83 -5.16 -11.26
CA TYR A 221 -15.11 -5.22 -9.83
C TYR A 221 -14.04 -4.46 -9.02
N LEU A 222 -12.76 -4.66 -9.32
CA LEU A 222 -11.66 -3.99 -8.61
C LEU A 222 -11.63 -2.49 -8.86
N LEU A 223 -12.05 -2.03 -10.04
CA LEU A 223 -12.26 -0.60 -10.33
C LEU A 223 -13.38 -0.04 -9.44
N ILE A 224 -14.54 -0.69 -9.41
CA ILE A 224 -15.67 -0.29 -8.56
C ILE A 224 -15.25 -0.25 -7.09
N ALA A 225 -14.50 -1.24 -6.62
CA ALA A 225 -14.02 -1.27 -5.23
C ALA A 225 -13.05 -0.12 -4.92
N GLU A 226 -12.15 0.23 -5.84
CA GLU A 226 -11.23 1.37 -5.70
C GLU A 226 -11.99 2.72 -5.67
N GLU A 227 -13.01 2.86 -6.51
CA GLU A 227 -13.89 4.05 -6.52
C GLU A 227 -14.69 4.16 -5.23
N CYS A 228 -15.27 3.06 -4.75
CA CYS A 228 -16.03 3.04 -3.50
C CYS A 228 -15.17 3.46 -2.30
N LEU A 229 -13.94 2.95 -2.20
CA LEU A 229 -12.98 3.37 -1.16
C LEU A 229 -12.64 4.86 -1.25
N THR A 230 -12.54 5.39 -2.47
CA THR A 230 -12.28 6.82 -2.71
C THR A 230 -13.48 7.67 -2.29
N TRP A 231 -14.69 7.28 -2.67
CA TRP A 231 -15.91 7.99 -2.30
C TRP A 231 -16.14 8.00 -0.79
N GLU A 232 -15.93 6.89 -0.10
CA GLU A 232 -16.05 6.85 1.37
C GLU A 232 -15.00 7.74 2.05
N LYS A 233 -13.77 7.79 1.51
CA LYS A 233 -12.74 8.72 2.00
C LYS A 233 -13.17 10.17 1.80
N ASP A 234 -13.73 10.51 0.65
CA ASP A 234 -14.24 11.84 0.37
C ASP A 234 -15.41 12.19 1.31
N ARG A 235 -16.34 11.27 1.56
CA ARG A 235 -17.44 11.47 2.53
C ARG A 235 -16.91 11.83 3.91
N VAL A 236 -15.86 11.15 4.36
CA VAL A 236 -15.21 11.48 5.64
C VAL A 236 -14.67 12.89 5.63
N ALA A 237 -13.94 13.27 4.58
CA ALA A 237 -13.36 14.60 4.47
C ALA A 237 -14.41 15.73 4.42
N HIS A 238 -15.62 15.46 3.91
CA HIS A 238 -16.67 16.46 3.77
C HIS A 238 -17.49 16.69 5.05
N TYR A 239 -17.91 15.61 5.75
CA TYR A 239 -18.87 15.76 6.85
C TYR A 239 -18.70 14.80 8.04
N LEU A 240 -17.93 13.72 7.95
CA LEU A 240 -17.68 12.85 9.11
C LEU A 240 -16.46 13.34 9.92
N HIS A 241 -16.31 12.85 11.13
CA HIS A 241 -15.11 13.10 11.92
C HIS A 241 -13.92 12.29 11.37
N SER A 242 -12.71 12.87 11.40
CA SER A 242 -11.51 12.24 10.83
C SER A 242 -11.11 10.92 11.50
N SER A 243 -11.55 10.67 12.74
CA SER A 243 -11.35 9.38 13.43
C SER A 243 -12.09 8.22 12.76
N SER A 244 -13.13 8.51 11.97
CA SER A 244 -13.94 7.51 11.28
C SER A 244 -13.25 6.96 10.04
N GLU A 245 -12.33 7.69 9.40
CA GLU A 245 -11.67 7.25 8.15
C GLU A 245 -11.05 5.84 8.25
N PRO A 246 -10.15 5.54 9.20
CA PRO A 246 -9.55 4.22 9.27
C PRO A 246 -10.57 3.11 9.52
N LYS A 247 -11.54 3.34 10.41
CA LYS A 247 -12.57 2.36 10.78
C LYS A 247 -13.52 2.07 9.60
N LEU A 248 -13.92 3.12 8.89
CA LEU A 248 -14.81 3.04 7.73
C LEU A 248 -14.13 2.33 6.56
N LEU A 249 -12.92 2.75 6.19
CA LEU A 249 -12.20 2.14 5.09
C LEU A 249 -11.86 0.66 5.36
N GLU A 250 -11.55 0.30 6.61
CA GLU A 250 -11.35 -1.10 6.99
C GLU A 250 -12.62 -1.93 6.77
N LYS A 251 -13.80 -1.43 7.16
CA LYS A 251 -15.09 -2.11 6.94
C LYS A 251 -15.39 -2.29 5.46
N VAL A 252 -15.25 -1.23 4.67
CA VAL A 252 -15.51 -1.27 3.23
C VAL A 252 -14.53 -2.23 2.54
N GLN A 253 -13.24 -2.18 2.89
CA GLN A 253 -12.24 -3.10 2.37
C GLN A 253 -12.51 -4.57 2.78
N HIS A 254 -13.01 -4.79 3.98
CA HIS A 254 -13.38 -6.13 4.43
C HIS A 254 -14.50 -6.73 3.57
N GLU A 255 -15.63 -6.01 3.46
CA GLU A 255 -16.81 -6.48 2.74
C GLU A 255 -16.56 -6.60 1.23
N LEU A 256 -15.86 -5.64 0.62
CA LEU A 256 -15.61 -5.64 -0.82
C LEU A 256 -14.50 -6.59 -1.25
N LEU A 257 -13.44 -6.77 -0.44
CA LEU A 257 -12.24 -7.47 -0.89
C LEU A 257 -11.91 -8.70 -0.03
N SER A 258 -11.90 -8.57 1.30
CA SER A 258 -11.46 -9.68 2.17
C SER A 258 -12.39 -10.88 2.07
N VAL A 259 -13.71 -10.65 2.06
CA VAL A 259 -14.74 -11.69 1.96
C VAL A 259 -14.63 -12.47 0.63
N TYR A 260 -14.34 -11.77 -0.47
CA TYR A 260 -14.34 -12.32 -1.82
C TYR A 260 -12.94 -12.58 -2.39
N ALA A 261 -11.88 -12.48 -1.57
CA ALA A 261 -10.50 -12.49 -2.02
C ALA A 261 -10.17 -13.68 -2.94
N ASN A 262 -10.41 -14.90 -2.45
CA ASN A 262 -10.14 -16.12 -3.23
C ASN A 262 -11.01 -16.19 -4.49
N GLN A 263 -12.29 -15.81 -4.39
CA GLN A 263 -13.21 -15.86 -5.53
C GLN A 263 -12.81 -14.88 -6.64
N LEU A 264 -12.32 -13.69 -6.30
CA LEU A 264 -11.82 -12.69 -7.26
C LEU A 264 -10.49 -13.13 -7.88
N ILE A 265 -9.56 -13.56 -7.04
CA ILE A 265 -8.20 -13.95 -7.45
C ILE A 265 -8.21 -15.20 -8.33
N GLU A 266 -9.04 -16.20 -7.99
CA GLU A 266 -9.13 -17.49 -8.68
C GLU A 266 -10.21 -17.53 -9.77
N LYS A 267 -10.89 -16.40 -10.06
CA LYS A 267 -11.96 -16.35 -11.07
C LYS A 267 -11.46 -16.84 -12.43
N GLU A 268 -12.12 -17.86 -12.99
CA GLU A 268 -11.59 -18.68 -14.10
C GLU A 268 -11.18 -17.88 -15.34
N HIS A 269 -11.97 -16.87 -15.72
CA HIS A 269 -11.77 -16.11 -16.97
C HIS A 269 -11.27 -14.67 -16.79
N SER A 270 -11.24 -14.17 -15.55
CA SER A 270 -10.87 -12.77 -15.27
C SER A 270 -9.95 -12.57 -14.07
N GLY A 271 -9.71 -13.62 -13.27
CA GLY A 271 -8.86 -13.56 -12.09
C GLY A 271 -7.38 -13.43 -12.42
N CYS A 272 -6.52 -13.54 -11.40
CA CYS A 272 -5.08 -13.29 -11.51
C CYS A 272 -4.43 -14.09 -12.65
N LEU A 273 -4.79 -15.36 -12.81
CA LEU A 273 -4.23 -16.22 -13.86
C LEU A 273 -4.61 -15.74 -15.28
N ALA A 274 -5.85 -15.28 -15.46
CA ALA A 274 -6.31 -14.76 -16.75
C ALA A 274 -5.61 -13.43 -17.09
N LEU A 275 -5.44 -12.54 -16.11
CA LEU A 275 -4.74 -11.27 -16.28
C LEU A 275 -3.26 -11.46 -16.63
N LEU A 276 -2.58 -12.43 -16.00
CA LEU A 276 -1.21 -12.81 -16.36
C LEU A 276 -1.10 -13.38 -17.78
N ARG A 277 -2.10 -14.14 -18.24
CA ARG A 277 -2.12 -14.69 -19.61
C ARG A 277 -2.36 -13.63 -20.67
N ALA A 278 -3.17 -12.62 -20.35
CA ALA A 278 -3.53 -11.54 -21.27
C ALA A 278 -2.61 -10.31 -21.17
N ASP A 279 -1.54 -10.39 -20.38
CA ASP A 279 -0.58 -9.32 -20.13
C ASP A 279 -1.24 -7.98 -19.70
N LYS A 280 -2.25 -8.08 -18.82
CA LYS A 280 -3.02 -6.93 -18.28
C LYS A 280 -2.31 -6.28 -17.09
N VAL A 281 -1.21 -5.57 -17.37
CA VAL A 281 -0.31 -4.92 -16.40
C VAL A 281 -1.03 -3.98 -15.43
N GLU A 282 -1.90 -3.11 -15.93
CA GLU A 282 -2.62 -2.12 -15.11
C GLU A 282 -3.56 -2.79 -14.09
N ASP A 283 -4.31 -3.79 -14.54
CA ASP A 283 -5.26 -4.53 -13.70
C ASP A 283 -4.54 -5.38 -12.64
N LEU A 284 -3.40 -5.99 -13.00
CA LEU A 284 -2.53 -6.67 -12.04
C LEU A 284 -1.97 -5.71 -10.98
N SER A 285 -1.59 -4.50 -11.40
CA SER A 285 -1.10 -3.46 -10.48
C SER A 285 -2.20 -3.00 -9.53
N ARG A 286 -3.44 -2.85 -10.01
CA ARG A 286 -4.62 -2.53 -9.17
C ARG A 286 -4.91 -3.66 -8.19
N MET A 287 -4.93 -4.90 -8.67
CA MET A 287 -5.09 -6.09 -7.83
C MET A 287 -4.05 -6.10 -6.71
N PHE A 288 -2.76 -5.90 -7.03
CA PHE A 288 -1.71 -5.82 -6.03
C PHE A 288 -1.95 -4.71 -4.99
N LYS A 289 -2.25 -3.48 -5.43
CA LYS A 289 -2.47 -2.33 -4.52
C LYS A 289 -3.64 -2.52 -3.56
N LEU A 290 -4.71 -3.16 -4.03
CA LEU A 290 -5.91 -3.42 -3.22
C LEU A 290 -5.66 -4.56 -2.22
N PHE A 291 -5.07 -5.68 -2.67
CA PHE A 291 -4.80 -6.83 -1.81
C PHE A 291 -3.58 -6.67 -0.90
N SER A 292 -2.66 -5.74 -1.19
CA SER A 292 -1.53 -5.44 -0.29
C SER A 292 -1.96 -4.83 1.04
N LYS A 293 -3.16 -4.25 1.09
CA LYS A 293 -3.75 -3.68 2.31
C LYS A 293 -4.46 -4.72 3.17
N ILE A 294 -4.60 -5.95 2.67
CA ILE A 294 -5.31 -7.04 3.34
C ILE A 294 -4.28 -7.98 3.94
N PRO A 295 -4.40 -8.34 5.24
CA PRO A 295 -3.53 -9.36 5.84
C PRO A 295 -3.56 -10.65 5.02
N ILE A 296 -2.41 -11.14 4.58
CA ILE A 296 -2.27 -12.40 3.81
C ILE A 296 -2.91 -12.32 2.40
N GLY A 297 -3.39 -11.14 1.96
CA GLY A 297 -4.06 -10.98 0.66
C GLY A 297 -3.16 -11.21 -0.56
N LEU A 298 -1.84 -11.07 -0.41
CA LEU A 298 -0.87 -11.25 -1.50
C LEU A 298 -0.43 -12.71 -1.71
N ASP A 299 -0.61 -13.58 -0.71
CA ASP A 299 -0.12 -14.96 -0.78
C ASP A 299 -0.76 -15.77 -1.93
N PRO A 300 -2.10 -15.69 -2.16
CA PRO A 300 -2.72 -16.35 -3.30
C PRO A 300 -2.23 -15.80 -4.65
N ILE A 301 -2.04 -14.48 -4.76
CA ILE A 301 -1.56 -13.81 -5.97
C ILE A 301 -0.13 -14.26 -6.29
N SER A 302 0.73 -14.31 -5.28
CA SER A 302 2.12 -14.76 -5.42
C SER A 302 2.20 -16.24 -5.80
N SER A 303 1.36 -17.09 -5.18
CA SER A 303 1.26 -18.52 -5.50
C SER A 303 0.80 -18.75 -6.95
N ILE A 304 -0.24 -18.06 -7.41
CA ILE A 304 -0.72 -18.17 -8.79
C ILE A 304 0.34 -17.68 -9.79
N SER A 305 1.00 -16.57 -9.48
CA SER A 305 2.10 -16.04 -10.31
C SER A 305 3.23 -17.06 -10.42
N MET A 306 3.63 -17.66 -9.30
CA MET A 306 4.64 -18.72 -9.25
C MET A 306 4.23 -19.94 -10.08
N GLN A 307 3.02 -20.45 -9.90
CA GLN A 307 2.50 -21.61 -10.63
C GLN A 307 2.47 -21.34 -12.14
N ARG A 308 2.12 -20.11 -12.54
CA ARG A 308 2.13 -19.70 -13.94
C ARG A 308 3.54 -19.73 -14.53
N VAL A 309 4.54 -19.17 -13.84
CA VAL A 309 5.95 -19.24 -14.25
C VAL A 309 6.36 -20.70 -14.42
N ILE A 310 6.10 -21.56 -13.42
CA ILE A 310 6.43 -22.99 -13.48
C ILE A 310 5.77 -23.68 -14.68
N ALA A 311 4.51 -23.36 -14.97
CA ALA A 311 3.77 -23.94 -16.09
C ALA A 311 4.35 -23.53 -17.46
N GLU A 312 4.68 -22.25 -17.64
CA GLU A 312 5.31 -21.75 -18.88
C GLU A 312 6.70 -22.35 -19.10
N VAL A 313 7.52 -22.38 -18.05
CA VAL A 313 8.84 -23.00 -18.11
C VAL A 313 8.74 -24.49 -18.41
N THR A 314 7.80 -25.21 -17.77
CA THR A 314 7.60 -26.64 -18.03
C THR A 314 7.14 -26.90 -19.47
N ALA A 315 6.34 -26.01 -20.06
CA ALA A 315 5.96 -26.10 -21.46
C ALA A 315 7.18 -25.89 -22.39
N LEU A 316 8.08 -24.95 -22.07
CA LEU A 316 9.33 -24.75 -22.80
C LEU A 316 10.24 -25.98 -22.73
N VAL A 317 10.34 -26.62 -21.57
CA VAL A 317 11.12 -27.87 -21.38
C VAL A 317 10.59 -28.98 -22.28
N LYS A 318 9.27 -29.23 -22.24
CA LYS A 318 8.64 -30.25 -23.10
C LYS A 318 8.86 -29.97 -24.58
N GLN A 319 8.71 -28.70 -25.00
CA GLN A 319 9.01 -28.30 -26.39
C GLN A 319 10.46 -28.61 -26.77
N ALA A 320 11.42 -28.39 -25.87
CA ALA A 320 12.82 -28.72 -26.11
C ALA A 320 13.05 -30.24 -26.20
N GLU A 321 12.44 -31.03 -25.31
CA GLU A 321 12.54 -32.49 -25.27
C GLU A 321 11.91 -33.17 -26.50
N ASP A 322 10.71 -32.74 -26.90
CA ASP A 322 10.02 -33.24 -28.08
C ASP A 322 10.83 -32.93 -29.35
N ALA A 323 11.41 -31.74 -29.41
CA ALA A 323 12.18 -31.30 -30.56
C ALA A 323 13.58 -31.96 -30.62
N ALA A 324 14.09 -32.47 -29.49
CA ALA A 324 15.27 -33.33 -29.44
C ALA A 324 14.95 -34.79 -29.82
N SER A 325 13.80 -35.31 -29.39
CA SER A 325 13.38 -36.70 -29.63
C SER A 325 12.96 -36.97 -31.08
N ASN A 326 12.41 -35.96 -31.78
CA ASN A 326 11.95 -36.09 -33.16
C ASN A 326 13.05 -36.04 -34.23
N LYS A 327 14.32 -35.82 -33.86
CA LYS A 327 15.44 -35.77 -34.83
C LYS A 327 16.31 -37.03 -34.74
N LYS A 328 16.15 -37.93 -35.71
CA LYS A 328 17.19 -38.93 -36.04
C LYS A 328 18.47 -38.19 -36.45
N ALA A 329 19.54 -38.47 -35.72
CA ALA A 329 20.96 -38.26 -36.03
C ALA A 329 21.30 -37.53 -37.35
N GLU A 330 21.05 -36.22 -37.42
CA GLU A 330 21.70 -35.34 -38.40
C GLU A 330 22.40 -34.19 -37.66
N LYS A 331 23.71 -34.08 -37.91
CA LYS A 331 24.70 -33.05 -37.55
C LYS A 331 24.54 -32.38 -36.16
N ARG A 332 25.57 -32.54 -35.32
CA ARG A 332 25.77 -31.84 -34.02
C ARG A 332 25.48 -30.32 -34.05
N ASP A 333 25.66 -29.65 -35.20
CA ASP A 333 25.41 -28.22 -35.35
C ASP A 333 23.92 -27.83 -35.22
N VAL A 334 22.99 -28.74 -35.54
CA VAL A 334 21.54 -28.48 -35.46
C VAL A 334 21.03 -28.63 -34.02
N VAL A 335 21.62 -29.54 -33.25
CA VAL A 335 21.28 -29.77 -31.83
C VAL A 335 21.67 -28.57 -30.97
N GLY A 336 22.86 -27.99 -31.22
CA GLY A 336 23.31 -26.79 -30.51
C GLY A 336 22.39 -25.59 -30.73
N LEU A 337 21.77 -25.45 -31.91
CA LEU A 337 20.85 -24.34 -32.23
C LEU A 337 19.55 -24.42 -31.42
N GLN A 338 19.02 -25.61 -31.18
CA GLN A 338 17.80 -25.79 -30.37
C GLN A 338 18.05 -25.50 -28.88
N GLU A 339 19.20 -25.90 -28.35
CA GLU A 339 19.61 -25.57 -26.98
C GLU A 339 19.78 -24.04 -26.81
N GLN A 340 20.30 -23.34 -27.84
CA GLN A 340 20.37 -21.87 -27.83
C GLN A 340 18.99 -21.22 -27.76
N VAL A 341 18.06 -21.66 -28.61
CA VAL A 341 16.69 -21.13 -28.66
C VAL A 341 15.99 -21.36 -27.32
N PHE A 342 16.19 -22.52 -26.70
CA PHE A 342 15.62 -22.82 -25.40
C PHE A 342 16.12 -21.86 -24.30
N VAL A 343 17.45 -21.71 -24.15
CA VAL A 343 18.03 -20.82 -23.13
C VAL A 343 17.58 -19.37 -23.34
N ARG A 344 17.49 -18.90 -24.59
CA ARG A 344 16.96 -17.57 -24.90
C ARG A 344 15.52 -17.38 -24.44
N LYS A 345 14.63 -18.34 -24.74
CA LYS A 345 13.23 -18.27 -24.29
C LYS A 345 13.13 -18.25 -22.76
N VAL A 346 14.02 -18.96 -22.05
CA VAL A 346 14.09 -18.90 -20.59
C VAL A 346 14.54 -17.52 -20.09
N ILE A 347 15.53 -16.90 -20.75
CA ILE A 347 15.97 -15.52 -20.44
C ILE A 347 14.82 -14.52 -20.66
N GLU A 348 14.15 -14.58 -21.80
CA GLU A 348 13.00 -13.71 -22.13
C GLU A 348 11.87 -13.86 -21.11
N LEU A 349 11.61 -15.10 -20.67
CA LEU A 349 10.61 -15.37 -19.65
C LEU A 349 11.02 -14.80 -18.29
N HIS A 350 12.29 -14.92 -17.92
CA HIS A 350 12.82 -14.33 -16.69
C HIS A 350 12.68 -12.81 -16.68
N ASP A 351 13.09 -12.14 -17.77
CA ASP A 351 12.96 -10.69 -17.92
C ASP A 351 11.49 -10.25 -17.83
N LYS A 352 10.57 -10.97 -18.50
CA LYS A 352 9.13 -10.71 -18.46
C LYS A 352 8.59 -10.73 -17.03
N TYR A 353 8.88 -11.79 -16.27
CA TYR A 353 8.37 -11.90 -14.90
C TYR A 353 9.10 -10.98 -13.91
N LEU A 354 10.39 -10.69 -14.13
CA LEU A 354 11.09 -9.69 -13.33
C LEU A 354 10.50 -8.29 -13.55
N ALA A 355 10.12 -7.94 -14.78
CA ALA A 355 9.40 -6.69 -15.06
C ALA A 355 8.06 -6.63 -14.32
N TYR A 356 7.28 -7.73 -14.29
CA TYR A 356 6.07 -7.79 -13.46
C TYR A 356 6.34 -7.53 -11.98
N VAL A 357 7.41 -8.13 -11.42
CA VAL A 357 7.79 -7.91 -10.01
C VAL A 357 8.15 -6.45 -9.76
N ASN A 358 8.91 -5.83 -10.66
CA ASN A 358 9.38 -4.47 -10.48
C ASN A 358 8.25 -3.44 -10.69
N ASP A 359 7.50 -3.59 -11.79
CA ASP A 359 6.59 -2.56 -12.29
C ASP A 359 5.16 -2.73 -11.73
N CYS A 360 4.64 -3.97 -11.69
CA CYS A 360 3.28 -4.23 -11.18
C CYS A 360 3.25 -4.45 -9.67
N PHE A 361 4.22 -5.18 -9.14
CA PHE A 361 4.26 -5.60 -7.74
C PHE A 361 5.21 -4.76 -6.88
N GLN A 362 5.61 -3.58 -7.37
CA GLN A 362 6.37 -2.56 -6.61
C GLN A 362 7.63 -3.10 -5.92
N ASN A 363 8.37 -4.01 -6.57
CA ASN A 363 9.55 -4.69 -6.02
C ASN A 363 9.28 -5.45 -4.71
N HIS A 364 8.05 -5.96 -4.52
CA HIS A 364 7.67 -6.63 -3.28
C HIS A 364 8.42 -7.96 -3.09
N THR A 365 9.02 -8.15 -1.91
CA THR A 365 9.95 -9.25 -1.61
C THR A 365 9.30 -10.64 -1.74
N LEU A 366 8.01 -10.77 -1.44
CA LEU A 366 7.25 -12.02 -1.63
C LEU A 366 7.29 -12.50 -3.09
N PHE A 367 7.12 -11.57 -4.04
CA PHE A 367 7.10 -11.91 -5.46
C PHE A 367 8.51 -12.20 -5.99
N HIS A 368 9.55 -11.53 -5.48
CA HIS A 368 10.94 -11.92 -5.74
C HIS A 368 11.24 -13.35 -5.25
N LYS A 369 10.76 -13.69 -4.04
CA LYS A 369 10.91 -15.03 -3.47
C LYS A 369 10.19 -16.07 -4.32
N SER A 370 8.92 -15.85 -4.66
CA SER A 370 8.14 -16.75 -5.52
C SER A 370 8.74 -16.91 -6.91
N LEU A 371 9.26 -15.83 -7.51
CA LEU A 371 9.97 -15.89 -8.78
C LEU A 371 11.23 -16.75 -8.67
N LYS A 372 12.03 -16.53 -7.61
CA LYS A 372 13.24 -17.31 -7.33
C LYS A 372 12.92 -18.80 -7.17
N GLU A 373 11.93 -19.14 -6.35
CA GLU A 373 11.50 -20.54 -6.14
C GLU A 373 11.02 -21.19 -7.44
N ALA A 374 10.27 -20.45 -8.28
CA ALA A 374 9.83 -20.95 -9.58
C ALA A 374 11.00 -21.30 -10.52
N PHE A 375 11.99 -20.42 -10.60
CA PHE A 375 13.18 -20.65 -11.44
C PHE A 375 14.12 -21.72 -10.84
N GLU A 376 14.24 -21.83 -9.52
CA GLU A 376 15.02 -22.90 -8.87
C GLU A 376 14.42 -24.30 -9.15
N VAL A 377 13.09 -24.44 -9.14
CA VAL A 377 12.43 -25.72 -9.49
C VAL A 377 12.78 -26.17 -10.91
N PHE A 378 13.01 -25.23 -11.82
CA PHE A 378 13.35 -25.51 -13.20
C PHE A 378 14.85 -25.68 -13.43
N CYS A 379 15.67 -24.73 -12.99
CA CYS A 379 17.10 -24.69 -13.25
C CYS A 379 17.82 -25.94 -12.72
N ASN A 380 17.18 -26.69 -11.81
CA ASN A 380 17.71 -27.93 -11.24
C ASN A 380 17.08 -29.20 -11.83
N LYS A 381 16.35 -29.10 -12.97
CA LYS A 381 15.87 -30.25 -13.76
C LYS A 381 16.75 -30.46 -14.99
N GLY A 382 16.97 -31.72 -15.37
CA GLY A 382 17.59 -32.06 -16.65
C GLY A 382 16.63 -31.81 -17.80
N VAL A 383 17.15 -31.32 -18.93
CA VAL A 383 16.38 -31.07 -20.16
C VAL A 383 17.03 -31.86 -21.29
N ALA A 384 16.29 -32.79 -21.88
CA ALA A 384 16.75 -33.63 -23.00
C ALA A 384 18.09 -34.37 -22.73
N GLY A 385 18.36 -34.73 -21.47
CA GLY A 385 19.59 -35.41 -21.04
C GLY A 385 20.76 -34.48 -20.68
N SER A 386 20.63 -33.17 -20.90
CA SER A 386 21.61 -32.15 -20.51
C SER A 386 21.20 -31.50 -19.18
N SER A 387 22.17 -31.19 -18.32
CA SER A 387 21.92 -30.37 -17.13
C SER A 387 21.78 -28.90 -17.52
N SER A 388 21.02 -28.10 -16.75
CA SER A 388 20.95 -26.64 -16.96
C SER A 388 22.33 -25.98 -16.88
N ALA A 389 23.21 -26.49 -16.02
CA ALA A 389 24.59 -26.08 -15.91
C ALA A 389 25.36 -26.27 -17.25
N GLU A 390 25.19 -27.41 -17.91
CA GLU A 390 25.79 -27.67 -19.22
C GLU A 390 25.18 -26.80 -20.32
N LEU A 391 23.86 -26.61 -20.30
CA LEU A 391 23.15 -25.78 -21.28
C LEU A 391 23.59 -24.32 -21.21
N LEU A 392 23.65 -23.72 -20.00
CA LEU A 392 24.16 -22.36 -19.82
C LEU A 392 25.63 -22.23 -20.22
N ALA A 393 26.49 -23.19 -19.83
CA ALA A 393 27.90 -23.16 -20.21
C ALA A 393 28.08 -23.27 -21.74
N THR A 394 27.24 -24.06 -22.41
CA THR A 394 27.23 -24.20 -23.87
C THR A 394 26.67 -22.95 -24.56
N PHE A 395 25.67 -22.30 -23.97
CA PHE A 395 25.15 -21.02 -24.43
C PHE A 395 26.22 -19.92 -24.41
N CYS A 396 26.92 -19.75 -23.29
CA CYS A 396 28.04 -18.80 -23.21
C CYS A 396 29.13 -19.12 -24.25
N ASP A 397 29.49 -20.40 -24.41
CA ASP A 397 30.50 -20.83 -25.40
C ASP A 397 30.11 -20.50 -26.84
N ASN A 398 28.83 -20.60 -27.18
CA ASN A 398 28.34 -20.28 -28.52
C ASN A 398 28.30 -18.78 -28.81
N ILE A 399 28.07 -17.95 -27.81
CA ILE A 399 28.09 -16.48 -27.92
C ILE A 399 29.53 -15.96 -27.98
N LEU A 400 30.45 -16.54 -27.19
CA LEU A 400 31.81 -16.06 -27.05
C LEU A 400 32.79 -16.58 -28.12
N LYS A 401 32.40 -17.57 -28.93
CA LYS A 401 33.29 -18.16 -29.95
C LYS A 401 33.33 -17.36 -31.27
N LYS A 402 34.50 -17.29 -31.91
CA LYS A 402 34.69 -16.79 -33.29
C LYS A 402 33.81 -17.60 -34.25
N GLY A 403 33.01 -16.92 -35.06
CA GLY A 403 32.05 -17.58 -35.95
C GLY A 403 30.90 -18.27 -35.21
N GLY A 404 30.52 -17.74 -34.04
CA GLY A 404 29.33 -18.13 -33.29
C GLY A 404 28.07 -18.17 -34.15
N SER A 405 27.04 -18.87 -33.67
CA SER A 405 25.77 -19.06 -34.40
C SER A 405 25.04 -17.75 -34.70
N GLU A 406 25.38 -16.65 -34.00
CA GLU A 406 24.83 -15.33 -34.22
C GLU A 406 25.90 -14.24 -34.20
N LYS A 407 25.73 -13.24 -35.07
CA LYS A 407 26.49 -12.00 -35.04
C LYS A 407 25.73 -10.99 -34.18
N LEU A 408 25.98 -11.02 -32.87
CA LEU A 408 25.47 -10.02 -31.92
C LEU A 408 26.43 -8.82 -31.86
N SER A 409 25.93 -7.65 -31.44
CA SER A 409 26.78 -6.50 -31.11
C SER A 409 27.44 -6.71 -29.75
N ASP A 410 28.52 -5.97 -29.47
CA ASP A 410 29.21 -6.08 -28.18
C ASP A 410 28.31 -5.72 -27.00
N GLU A 411 27.41 -4.75 -27.17
CA GLU A 411 26.42 -4.36 -26.14
C GLU A 411 25.40 -5.47 -25.88
N ALA A 412 24.90 -6.12 -26.94
CA ALA A 412 23.94 -7.21 -26.82
C ALA A 412 24.56 -8.45 -26.17
N ILE A 413 25.85 -8.72 -26.44
CA ILE A 413 26.61 -9.79 -25.77
C ILE A 413 26.70 -9.49 -24.28
N GLU A 414 27.11 -8.29 -23.91
CA GLU A 414 27.28 -7.90 -22.51
C GLU A 414 25.96 -7.97 -21.72
N GLU A 415 24.85 -7.50 -22.30
CA GLU A 415 23.51 -7.62 -21.71
C GLU A 415 23.11 -9.09 -21.55
N THR A 416 23.38 -9.92 -22.56
CA THR A 416 23.07 -11.35 -22.51
C THR A 416 23.88 -12.07 -21.43
N LEU A 417 25.16 -11.74 -21.28
CA LEU A 417 26.02 -12.30 -20.24
C LEU A 417 25.52 -11.94 -18.84
N GLU A 418 25.07 -10.71 -18.62
CA GLU A 418 24.46 -10.30 -17.35
C GLU A 418 23.19 -11.12 -17.04
N LYS A 419 22.33 -11.36 -18.04
CA LYS A 419 21.11 -12.18 -17.88
C LYS A 419 21.42 -13.65 -17.60
N VAL A 420 22.43 -14.22 -18.26
CA VAL A 420 22.88 -15.59 -17.96
C VAL A 420 23.40 -15.71 -16.53
N VAL A 421 24.15 -14.72 -16.05
CA VAL A 421 24.68 -14.71 -14.68
C VAL A 421 23.54 -14.56 -13.65
N LYS A 422 22.47 -13.82 -13.97
CA LYS A 422 21.25 -13.80 -13.13
C LYS A 422 20.56 -15.16 -13.08
N LEU A 423 20.42 -15.85 -14.21
CA LEU A 423 19.84 -17.20 -14.25
C LEU A 423 20.71 -18.23 -13.52
N PHE A 424 22.04 -18.09 -13.62
CA PHE A 424 22.99 -18.93 -12.93
C PHE A 424 22.76 -18.94 -11.40
N ALA A 425 22.29 -17.84 -10.83
CA ALA A 425 21.99 -17.75 -9.40
C ALA A 425 20.87 -18.69 -8.92
N TYR A 426 20.10 -19.30 -9.83
CA TYR A 426 19.06 -20.30 -9.52
C TYR A 426 19.54 -21.75 -9.65
N ILE A 427 20.78 -21.98 -10.09
CA ILE A 427 21.38 -23.31 -10.26
C ILE A 427 22.04 -23.75 -8.95
N SER A 428 21.73 -24.97 -8.51
CA SER A 428 22.35 -25.61 -7.33
C SER A 428 23.70 -26.24 -7.66
N ASP A 429 23.82 -26.88 -8.83
CA ASP A 429 25.03 -27.57 -9.30
C ASP A 429 26.07 -26.60 -9.90
N THR A 430 26.46 -25.59 -9.12
CA THR A 430 27.43 -24.55 -9.52
C THR A 430 28.81 -25.12 -9.88
N ASP A 431 29.23 -26.20 -9.22
CA ASP A 431 30.47 -26.93 -9.53
C ASP A 431 30.43 -27.59 -10.92
N LEU A 432 29.27 -28.12 -11.31
CA LEU A 432 29.09 -28.76 -12.60
C LEU A 432 29.19 -27.73 -13.73
N PHE A 433 28.57 -26.56 -13.55
CA PHE A 433 28.72 -25.44 -14.47
C PHE A 433 30.19 -25.04 -14.59
N THR A 434 30.89 -24.91 -13.47
CA THR A 434 32.31 -24.53 -13.44
C THR A 434 33.15 -25.50 -14.26
N GLU A 435 32.96 -26.80 -14.10
CA GLU A 435 33.71 -27.80 -14.86
C GLU A 435 33.41 -27.76 -16.36
N PHE A 436 32.14 -27.63 -16.76
CA PHE A 436 31.77 -27.50 -18.17
C PHE A 436 32.30 -26.20 -18.78
N TYR A 437 32.11 -25.08 -18.09
CA TYR A 437 32.56 -23.77 -18.54
C TYR A 437 34.08 -23.73 -18.64
N ARG A 438 34.81 -24.24 -17.64
CA ARG A 438 36.28 -24.32 -17.63
C ARG A 438 36.81 -25.12 -18.82
N LYS A 439 36.20 -26.27 -19.13
CA LYS A 439 36.58 -27.08 -20.31
C LYS A 439 36.35 -26.34 -21.62
N LYS A 440 35.25 -25.59 -21.73
CA LYS A 440 34.90 -24.81 -22.93
C LYS A 440 35.82 -23.59 -23.09
N LEU A 441 36.03 -22.83 -22.01
CA LEU A 441 36.99 -21.73 -21.94
C LEU A 441 38.38 -22.20 -22.36
N ALA A 442 38.89 -23.30 -21.80
CA ALA A 442 40.19 -23.85 -22.16
C ALA A 442 40.33 -24.10 -23.67
N ARG A 443 39.28 -24.61 -24.32
CA ARG A 443 39.29 -24.83 -25.77
C ARG A 443 39.27 -23.51 -26.54
N ARG A 444 38.47 -22.52 -26.12
CA ARG A 444 38.43 -21.22 -26.80
C ARG A 444 39.77 -20.50 -26.72
N LEU A 445 40.38 -20.53 -25.53
CA LEU A 445 41.69 -19.98 -25.24
C LEU A 445 42.81 -20.67 -26.04
N LEU A 446 42.92 -22.00 -26.01
CA LEU A 446 44.03 -22.73 -26.66
C LEU A 446 43.96 -22.77 -28.19
N PHE A 447 42.76 -22.78 -28.76
CA PHE A 447 42.57 -22.88 -30.20
C PHE A 447 42.28 -21.52 -30.88
N ASP A 448 42.53 -20.41 -30.17
CA ASP A 448 42.26 -19.04 -30.62
C ASP A 448 40.85 -18.85 -31.22
N LYS A 449 39.87 -19.47 -30.54
CA LYS A 449 38.45 -19.41 -30.93
C LYS A 449 37.67 -18.37 -30.13
N SER A 450 38.28 -17.56 -29.27
CA SER A 450 37.59 -16.48 -28.55
C SER A 450 37.33 -15.30 -29.48
N ALA A 451 36.08 -14.84 -29.58
CA ALA A 451 35.72 -13.72 -30.46
C ALA A 451 36.31 -12.39 -29.98
N ASN A 452 36.30 -12.17 -28.66
CA ASN A 452 36.78 -10.96 -28.00
C ASN A 452 37.29 -11.31 -26.60
N ASP A 453 38.55 -10.98 -26.30
CA ASP A 453 39.21 -11.26 -25.01
C ASP A 453 38.57 -10.46 -23.86
N ASP A 454 38.00 -9.28 -24.13
CA ASP A 454 37.35 -8.45 -23.12
C ASP A 454 36.03 -9.08 -22.63
N HIS A 455 35.26 -9.70 -23.53
CA HIS A 455 34.05 -10.44 -23.16
C HIS A 455 34.36 -11.66 -22.29
N GLU A 456 35.48 -12.36 -22.54
CA GLU A 456 35.94 -13.47 -21.68
C GLU A 456 36.31 -12.98 -20.27
N ARG A 457 36.94 -11.80 -20.14
CA ARG A 457 37.22 -11.18 -18.83
C ARG A 457 35.93 -10.68 -18.16
N SER A 458 35.01 -10.13 -18.94
CA SER A 458 33.73 -9.58 -18.48
C SER A 458 32.87 -10.64 -17.79
N ILE A 459 32.66 -11.79 -18.44
CA ILE A 459 31.84 -12.87 -17.85
C ILE A 459 32.47 -13.44 -16.57
N LEU A 460 33.80 -13.59 -16.52
CA LEU A 460 34.49 -14.02 -15.30
C LEU A 460 34.32 -13.00 -14.18
N THR A 461 34.38 -11.71 -14.48
CA THR A 461 34.14 -10.65 -13.49
C THR A 461 32.71 -10.70 -12.95
N LYS A 462 31.71 -10.94 -13.81
CA LYS A 462 30.30 -11.09 -13.39
C LYS A 462 30.08 -12.33 -12.53
N LEU A 463 30.63 -13.48 -12.94
CA LEU A 463 30.58 -14.72 -12.16
C LEU A 463 31.28 -14.54 -10.80
N LYS A 464 32.41 -13.84 -10.76
CA LYS A 464 33.12 -13.50 -9.51
C LYS A 464 32.26 -12.68 -8.56
N LYS A 465 31.51 -11.70 -9.09
CA LYS A 465 30.60 -10.87 -8.29
C LYS A 465 29.46 -11.68 -7.66
N GLN A 466 28.92 -12.66 -8.38
CA GLN A 466 27.85 -13.52 -7.86
C GLN A 466 28.34 -14.63 -6.93
N CYS A 467 29.46 -15.29 -7.26
CA CYS A 467 29.89 -16.55 -6.63
C CYS A 467 31.13 -16.42 -5.76
N GLY A 468 31.79 -15.26 -5.77
CA GLY A 468 33.04 -15.00 -5.06
C GLY A 468 34.29 -15.40 -5.85
N GLY A 469 35.45 -14.91 -5.39
CA GLY A 469 36.74 -15.08 -6.08
C GLY A 469 37.28 -16.51 -6.15
N GLN A 470 36.91 -17.38 -5.21
CA GLN A 470 37.35 -18.78 -5.25
C GLN A 470 36.75 -19.53 -6.45
N PHE A 471 35.50 -19.23 -6.81
CA PHE A 471 34.78 -19.83 -7.92
C PHE A 471 35.47 -19.60 -9.27
N THR A 472 35.89 -18.36 -9.53
CA THR A 472 36.51 -17.96 -10.81
C THR A 472 38.02 -18.12 -10.84
N SER A 473 38.68 -18.34 -9.69
CA SER A 473 40.15 -18.36 -9.53
C SER A 473 40.87 -19.18 -10.60
N LYS A 474 40.36 -20.38 -10.92
CA LYS A 474 40.99 -21.25 -11.92
C LYS A 474 40.88 -20.71 -13.34
N MET A 475 39.73 -20.17 -13.68
CA MET A 475 39.47 -19.63 -15.01
C MET A 475 40.19 -18.29 -15.21
N GLU A 476 40.26 -17.45 -14.18
CA GLU A 476 41.08 -16.23 -14.17
C GLU A 476 42.56 -16.55 -14.37
N ARG A 477 43.05 -17.62 -13.73
CA ARG A 477 44.43 -18.07 -13.91
C ARG A 477 44.69 -18.56 -15.33
N MET A 478 43.75 -19.25 -15.97
CA MET A 478 43.89 -19.67 -17.38
C MET A 478 44.02 -18.48 -18.34
N VAL A 479 43.24 -17.42 -18.14
CA VAL A 479 43.36 -16.19 -18.95
C VAL A 479 44.71 -15.49 -18.71
N THR A 480 45.17 -15.50 -17.46
CA THR A 480 46.49 -14.94 -17.10
C THR A 480 47.64 -15.73 -17.72
N ASP A 481 47.58 -17.06 -17.66
CA ASP A 481 48.58 -17.95 -18.25
C ASP A 481 48.72 -17.71 -19.75
N LEU A 482 47.62 -17.49 -20.48
CA LEU A 482 47.68 -17.13 -21.90
C LEU A 482 48.28 -15.75 -22.15
N THR A 483 47.98 -14.78 -21.30
CA THR A 483 48.54 -13.43 -21.42
C THR A 483 50.07 -13.51 -21.26
N LEU A 484 50.54 -14.22 -20.23
CA LEU A 484 51.96 -14.47 -19.99
C LEU A 484 52.62 -15.29 -21.11
N ALA A 485 51.92 -16.29 -21.66
CA ALA A 485 52.42 -17.08 -22.77
C ALA A 485 52.67 -16.20 -24.01
N ARG A 486 51.76 -15.27 -24.32
CA ARG A 486 51.94 -14.31 -25.42
C ARG A 486 53.12 -13.37 -25.17
N GLU A 487 53.27 -12.83 -23.96
CA GLU A 487 54.41 -11.96 -23.58
C GLU A 487 55.76 -12.69 -23.67
N ASN A 488 55.81 -13.93 -23.19
CA ASN A 488 57.00 -14.78 -23.28
C ASN A 488 57.32 -15.15 -24.72
N GLN A 489 56.31 -15.42 -25.54
CA GLN A 489 56.46 -15.70 -26.97
C GLN A 489 57.08 -14.50 -27.70
N THR A 490 56.57 -13.28 -27.47
CA THR A 490 57.16 -12.05 -28.03
C THR A 490 58.62 -11.88 -27.60
N SER A 491 58.90 -12.09 -26.31
CA SER A 491 60.28 -12.00 -25.77
C SER A 491 61.22 -13.04 -26.40
N PHE A 492 60.71 -14.24 -26.67
CA PHE A 492 61.45 -15.32 -27.32
C PHE A 492 61.72 -15.03 -28.79
N GLU A 493 60.73 -14.51 -29.52
CA GLU A 493 60.88 -14.05 -30.91
C GLU A 493 61.88 -12.90 -31.03
N GLU A 494 61.83 -11.92 -30.12
CA GLU A 494 62.82 -10.86 -30.03
C GLU A 494 64.23 -11.41 -29.78
N TYR A 495 64.38 -12.38 -28.88
CA TYR A 495 65.66 -13.04 -28.63
C TYR A 495 66.19 -13.76 -29.88
N LEU A 496 65.34 -14.51 -30.59
CA LEU A 496 65.71 -15.21 -31.82
C LEU A 496 66.11 -14.25 -32.94
N SER A 497 65.42 -13.10 -33.06
CA SER A 497 65.75 -12.06 -34.04
C SER A 497 67.16 -11.49 -33.82
N ASN A 498 67.59 -11.39 -32.56
CA ASN A 498 68.92 -10.89 -32.18
C ASN A 498 70.01 -11.96 -32.20
N ASN A 499 69.65 -13.24 -32.29
CA ASN A 499 70.57 -14.38 -32.20
C ASN A 499 70.33 -15.38 -33.34
N SER A 500 70.71 -15.01 -34.56
CA SER A 500 70.44 -15.80 -35.79
C SER A 500 71.00 -17.22 -35.77
N ASN A 501 72.05 -17.50 -34.98
CA ASN A 501 72.65 -18.83 -34.83
C ASN A 501 71.79 -19.79 -33.97
N ALA A 502 70.78 -19.28 -33.27
CA ALA A 502 69.89 -20.05 -32.39
C ALA A 502 68.52 -20.37 -33.03
N ASN A 503 68.27 -19.91 -34.27
CA ASN A 503 66.99 -20.14 -34.95
C ASN A 503 66.92 -21.57 -35.52
N PRO A 504 65.99 -22.43 -35.06
CA PRO A 504 65.86 -23.81 -35.52
C PRO A 504 65.23 -23.95 -36.92
N GLY A 505 64.80 -22.85 -37.55
CA GLY A 505 64.18 -22.87 -38.89
C GLY A 505 62.72 -23.32 -38.91
N ILE A 506 62.08 -23.42 -37.73
CA ILE A 506 60.67 -23.76 -37.54
C ILE A 506 60.00 -22.61 -36.81
N ASP A 507 58.81 -22.24 -37.27
CA ASP A 507 57.93 -21.33 -36.53
C ASP A 507 57.30 -22.09 -35.35
N LEU A 508 57.67 -21.69 -34.14
CA LEU A 508 57.31 -22.38 -32.90
C LEU A 508 56.58 -21.40 -31.98
N THR A 509 55.33 -21.72 -31.66
CA THR A 509 54.56 -21.05 -30.61
C THR A 509 54.41 -21.97 -29.41
N VAL A 510 54.84 -21.51 -28.23
CA VAL A 510 54.76 -22.29 -26.99
C VAL A 510 53.79 -21.65 -26.00
N THR A 511 52.84 -22.44 -25.51
CA THR A 511 51.87 -21.99 -24.50
C THR A 511 52.11 -22.71 -23.18
N GLY A 512 52.63 -22.00 -22.18
CA GLY A 512 52.80 -22.52 -20.83
C GLY A 512 51.48 -22.58 -20.07
N LEU A 513 51.10 -23.75 -19.55
CA LEU A 513 49.84 -23.96 -18.82
C LEU A 513 50.12 -24.35 -17.36
N THR A 514 49.51 -23.67 -16.39
CA THR A 514 49.71 -24.01 -14.97
C THR A 514 48.91 -25.27 -14.59
N THR A 515 49.61 -26.35 -14.24
CA THR A 515 49.00 -27.61 -13.78
C THR A 515 48.03 -27.39 -12.62
N GLY A 516 46.84 -28.01 -12.69
CA GLY A 516 45.81 -27.93 -11.65
C GLY A 516 44.78 -26.81 -11.86
N PHE A 517 45.10 -25.76 -12.62
CA PHE A 517 44.15 -24.72 -13.02
C PHE A 517 43.42 -25.10 -14.31
N TRP A 518 44.15 -25.63 -15.29
CA TRP A 518 43.61 -26.13 -16.56
C TRP A 518 42.93 -27.51 -16.40
N PRO A 519 42.02 -27.89 -17.32
CA PRO A 519 41.48 -29.25 -17.37
C PRO A 519 42.57 -30.31 -17.53
N SER A 520 42.31 -31.53 -17.07
CA SER A 520 43.24 -32.65 -17.27
C SER A 520 43.22 -33.12 -18.73
N TYR A 521 44.40 -33.21 -19.34
CA TYR A 521 44.60 -33.75 -20.69
C TYR A 521 45.23 -35.13 -20.61
N LYS A 522 44.84 -36.04 -21.51
CA LYS A 522 45.50 -37.33 -21.64
C LYS A 522 46.82 -37.14 -22.36
N SER A 523 47.91 -37.64 -21.78
CA SER A 523 49.21 -37.71 -22.45
C SER A 523 49.23 -38.90 -23.41
N PHE A 524 49.82 -38.70 -24.58
CA PHE A 524 50.07 -39.75 -25.56
C PHE A 524 51.52 -39.64 -26.02
N ASP A 525 52.18 -40.78 -26.17
CA ASP A 525 53.50 -40.83 -26.77
C ASP A 525 53.36 -40.59 -28.28
N LEU A 526 54.01 -39.55 -28.79
CA LEU A 526 54.00 -39.18 -30.19
C LEU A 526 55.40 -39.36 -30.78
N ASN A 527 55.48 -39.97 -31.95
CA ASN A 527 56.72 -40.02 -32.73
C ASN A 527 56.86 -38.69 -33.47
N LEU A 528 57.61 -37.76 -32.89
CA LEU A 528 57.88 -36.46 -33.50
C LEU A 528 58.98 -36.58 -34.57
N PRO A 529 58.91 -35.79 -35.66
CA PRO A 529 59.99 -35.66 -36.65
C PRO A 529 61.31 -35.23 -36.00
N ALA A 530 62.44 -35.57 -36.60
CA ALA A 530 63.77 -35.25 -36.07
C ALA A 530 64.00 -33.73 -35.91
N GLU A 531 63.28 -32.92 -36.70
CA GLU A 531 63.30 -31.48 -36.64
C GLU A 531 62.60 -30.91 -35.39
N MET A 532 61.82 -31.73 -34.67
CA MET A 532 61.04 -31.35 -33.47
C MET A 532 61.56 -31.99 -32.16
N VAL A 533 62.62 -32.81 -32.21
CA VAL A 533 63.16 -33.60 -31.07
C VAL A 533 64.43 -33.00 -30.49
#